data_AF-A0A933GYL3-F1
#
_entry.id   AF-A0A933GYL3-F1
#
_cell.length_a   1.000
_cell.length_b   1.000
_cell.length_c   1.000
_cell.angle_alpha   90.00
_cell.angle_beta   90.00
_cell.angle_gamma   90.00
#
_symmetry.space_group_name_H-M   'P 1'
#
loop_
_entity.id
_entity.type
_entity.pdbx_description
1 polymer ?
#
loop_
_entity_poly.entity_id
_entity_poly.type
_entity_poly.pdbx_seq_one_letter_code
_entity_poly.pdbx_strand_id
1 'polypeptide(L)'
;MNTILFRWPWLTLAVLALPVLWICGCAHDEVVWSSVQGKGNSTAYKAYLTLSSGAPFAYHKSDAKEHYVEARWQETVAEGSYDAYDSFLREGLGARNEGLGNEEYGRICRERLSTLTPPPKAERKAEKSSADARSIWRCGRCRAEVDPGHTICPGCGARFTNTQGPPRRPEEKAYDYLAKGNIFVVPLPVYFMVAMSLVIAVYYWARSRFLRQQRA
;
A
#
# COMPACT_ATOMS: atom_id res chain seq x y z
N MET A 1 11.06 -40.08 -42.34
CA MET A 1 10.36 -38.78 -42.48
C MET A 1 9.42 -38.60 -41.29
N ASN A 2 9.78 -37.73 -40.35
CA ASN A 2 8.90 -36.97 -39.44
C ASN A 2 9.73 -36.37 -38.30
N THR A 3 10.57 -35.40 -38.65
CA THR A 3 11.33 -34.55 -37.72
C THR A 3 10.60 -33.22 -37.56
N ILE A 4 9.48 -33.20 -36.82
CA ILE A 4 8.70 -31.97 -36.57
C ILE A 4 8.70 -31.56 -35.08
N LEU A 5 9.28 -32.35 -34.17
CA LEU A 5 9.04 -32.14 -32.72
C LEU A 5 9.98 -31.19 -31.96
N PHE A 6 10.94 -30.49 -32.57
CA PHE A 6 12.00 -29.82 -31.78
C PHE A 6 12.30 -28.36 -32.10
N ARG A 7 11.32 -27.58 -32.57
CA ARG A 7 11.59 -26.20 -33.00
C ARG A 7 11.13 -25.07 -32.08
N TRP A 8 10.47 -25.34 -30.95
CA TRP A 8 9.96 -24.26 -30.09
C TRP A 8 10.08 -24.51 -28.57
N PRO A 9 11.27 -24.81 -28.02
CA PRO A 9 11.48 -24.88 -26.56
C PRO A 9 11.17 -23.55 -25.85
N TRP A 10 11.20 -22.42 -26.56
CA TRP A 10 10.89 -21.10 -26.00
C TRP A 10 9.39 -20.87 -25.80
N LEU A 11 8.52 -21.43 -26.65
CA LEU A 11 7.07 -21.32 -26.45
C LEU A 11 6.60 -22.16 -25.27
N THR A 12 7.14 -23.37 -25.10
CA THR A 12 6.77 -24.20 -23.94
C THR A 12 7.23 -23.58 -22.62
N LEU A 13 8.41 -22.96 -22.58
CA LEU A 13 8.86 -22.17 -21.42
C LEU A 13 7.99 -20.93 -21.19
N ALA A 14 7.59 -20.20 -22.23
CA ALA A 14 6.71 -19.03 -22.08
C ALA A 14 5.31 -19.41 -21.56
N VAL A 15 4.73 -20.50 -22.07
CA VAL A 15 3.43 -21.01 -21.63
C VAL A 15 3.47 -21.52 -20.18
N LEU A 16 4.60 -22.07 -19.72
CA LEU A 16 4.76 -22.50 -18.33
C LEU A 16 5.11 -21.35 -17.37
N ALA A 17 5.72 -20.26 -17.84
CA ALA A 17 6.06 -19.10 -17.02
C ALA A 17 4.85 -18.22 -16.67
N LEU A 18 3.87 -18.13 -17.58
CA LEU A 18 2.63 -17.35 -17.37
C LEU A 18 1.82 -17.78 -16.12
N PRO A 19 1.54 -19.08 -15.88
CA PRO A 19 0.81 -19.50 -14.68
C PRO A 19 1.60 -19.28 -13.38
N VAL A 20 2.94 -19.36 -13.40
CA VAL A 20 3.78 -19.11 -12.21
C VAL A 20 3.69 -17.65 -11.78
N LEU A 21 3.68 -16.71 -12.73
CA LEU A 21 3.50 -15.29 -12.44
C LEU A 21 2.09 -14.99 -11.91
N TRP A 22 1.08 -15.73 -12.36
CA TRP A 22 -0.31 -15.57 -11.92
C TRP A 22 -0.52 -16.05 -10.47
N ILE A 23 0.05 -17.21 -10.10
CA ILE A 23 -0.04 -17.77 -8.74
C ILE A 23 0.65 -16.85 -7.70
N CYS A 24 1.70 -16.13 -8.09
CA CYS A 24 2.48 -15.31 -7.18
C CYS A 24 1.72 -14.03 -6.71
N GLY A 25 0.82 -13.51 -7.54
CA GLY A 25 0.01 -12.33 -7.19
C GLY A 25 -0.94 -12.57 -6.02
N CYS A 26 -1.66 -13.70 -6.04
CA CYS A 26 -2.65 -14.04 -5.01
C CYS A 26 -2.01 -14.29 -3.64
N ALA A 27 -0.84 -14.93 -3.61
CA ALA A 27 -0.13 -15.20 -2.36
C ALA A 27 0.39 -13.91 -1.68
N HIS A 28 0.76 -12.90 -2.48
CA HIS A 28 1.19 -11.63 -1.93
C HIS A 28 0.04 -10.84 -1.29
N ASP A 29 -1.12 -10.77 -1.96
CA ASP A 29 -2.31 -10.09 -1.46
C ASP A 29 -2.72 -10.65 -0.08
N GLU A 30 -2.73 -11.97 0.07
CA GLU A 30 -3.08 -12.66 1.32
C GLU A 30 -2.13 -12.34 2.50
N VAL A 31 -0.83 -12.28 2.24
CA VAL A 31 0.16 -11.94 3.29
C VAL A 31 0.00 -10.49 3.74
N VAL A 32 -0.21 -9.56 2.79
CA VAL A 32 -0.44 -8.15 3.15
C VAL A 32 -1.78 -8.02 3.89
N TRP A 33 -2.82 -8.70 3.43
CA TRP A 33 -4.15 -8.67 4.02
C TRP A 33 -4.16 -9.17 5.47
N SER A 34 -3.59 -10.35 5.74
CA SER A 34 -3.48 -10.90 7.09
C SER A 34 -2.70 -9.98 8.05
N SER A 35 -1.66 -9.29 7.56
CA SER A 35 -0.93 -8.28 8.34
C SER A 35 -1.80 -7.07 8.69
N VAL A 36 -2.61 -6.61 7.74
CA VAL A 36 -3.53 -5.47 7.94
C VAL A 36 -4.63 -5.84 8.93
N GLN A 37 -5.21 -7.04 8.82
CA GLN A 37 -6.19 -7.55 9.78
C GLN A 37 -5.59 -7.66 11.19
N GLY A 38 -4.35 -8.13 11.33
CA GLY A 38 -3.67 -8.20 12.62
C GLY A 38 -3.49 -6.84 13.32
N LYS A 39 -3.50 -5.73 12.58
CA LYS A 39 -3.43 -4.37 13.15
C LYS A 39 -4.79 -3.80 13.54
N GLY A 40 -5.86 -4.19 12.83
CA GLY A 40 -7.25 -3.89 13.19
C GLY A 40 -7.62 -2.41 13.34
N ASN A 41 -6.91 -1.47 12.71
CA ASN A 41 -7.17 -0.04 12.83
C ASN A 41 -7.37 0.65 11.46
N SER A 42 -8.03 1.81 11.47
CA SER A 42 -8.42 2.50 10.23
C SER A 42 -7.23 2.87 9.36
N THR A 43 -6.09 3.21 9.97
CA THR A 43 -4.86 3.58 9.26
C THR A 43 -4.30 2.41 8.44
N ALA A 44 -4.28 1.20 9.00
CA ALA A 44 -3.80 0.01 8.31
C ALA A 44 -4.69 -0.34 7.09
N TYR A 45 -6.02 -0.33 7.27
CA TYR A 45 -6.95 -0.60 6.17
C TYR A 45 -6.90 0.48 5.08
N LYS A 46 -6.77 1.76 5.45
CA LYS A 46 -6.60 2.86 4.48
C LYS A 46 -5.33 2.71 3.64
N ALA A 47 -4.22 2.31 4.28
CA ALA A 47 -2.97 2.06 3.59
C ALA A 47 -3.11 0.90 2.59
N TYR A 48 -3.78 -0.19 2.98
CA TYR A 48 -4.10 -1.30 2.09
C TYR A 48 -4.93 -0.87 0.88
N LEU A 49 -6.04 -0.15 1.12
CA LEU A 49 -6.90 0.35 0.04
C LEU A 49 -6.15 1.26 -0.94
N THR A 50 -5.20 2.04 -0.44
CA THR A 50 -4.35 2.91 -1.27
C THR A 50 -3.42 2.08 -2.15
N LEU A 51 -2.74 1.08 -1.58
CA LEU A 51 -1.88 0.15 -2.31
C LEU A 51 -2.65 -0.63 -3.38
N SER A 52 -3.87 -1.03 -3.04
CA SER A 52 -4.77 -1.82 -3.88
C SER A 52 -5.54 -1.02 -4.93
N SER A 53 -5.38 0.30 -4.97
CA SER A 53 -6.15 1.17 -5.89
C SER A 53 -5.86 0.90 -7.37
N GLY A 54 -4.63 0.49 -7.71
CA GLY A 54 -4.20 0.17 -9.08
C GLY A 54 -3.82 -1.30 -9.29
N ALA A 55 -4.00 -2.16 -8.29
CA ALA A 55 -3.61 -3.56 -8.37
C ALA A 55 -4.71 -4.39 -9.10
N PRO A 56 -4.35 -5.18 -10.13
CA PRO A 56 -5.33 -6.02 -10.84
C PRO A 56 -5.89 -7.18 -10.00
N PHE A 57 -5.27 -7.50 -8.85
CA PHE A 57 -5.59 -8.67 -8.02
C PHE A 57 -5.73 -8.32 -6.52
N ALA A 58 -6.48 -7.26 -6.21
CA ALA A 58 -6.80 -6.91 -4.82
C ALA A 58 -8.09 -7.62 -4.36
N TYR A 59 -7.99 -8.89 -4.01
CA TYR A 59 -9.15 -9.73 -3.66
C TYR A 59 -9.86 -9.19 -2.42
N HIS A 60 -9.10 -8.72 -1.43
CA HIS A 60 -9.65 -8.23 -0.16
C HIS A 60 -10.03 -6.75 -0.18
N LYS A 61 -10.12 -6.11 -1.35
CA LYS A 61 -10.45 -4.68 -1.43
C LYS A 61 -11.83 -4.36 -0.85
N SER A 62 -12.82 -5.23 -1.06
CA SER A 62 -14.18 -5.05 -0.50
C SER A 62 -14.15 -5.15 1.02
N ASP A 63 -13.60 -6.24 1.54
CA ASP A 63 -13.50 -6.49 2.98
C ASP A 63 -12.70 -5.40 3.69
N ALA A 64 -11.60 -4.94 3.07
CA ALA A 64 -10.81 -3.82 3.57
C ALA A 64 -11.61 -2.51 3.67
N LYS A 65 -12.56 -2.26 2.75
CA LYS A 65 -13.45 -1.09 2.83
C LYS A 65 -14.39 -1.20 4.02
N GLU A 66 -15.01 -2.35 4.22
CA GLU A 66 -15.91 -2.59 5.34
C GLU A 66 -15.18 -2.45 6.68
N HIS A 67 -14.05 -3.13 6.83
CA HIS A 67 -13.23 -3.04 8.04
C HIS A 67 -12.65 -1.65 8.27
N TYR A 68 -12.30 -0.89 7.22
CA TYR A 68 -11.88 0.50 7.33
C TYR A 68 -12.97 1.37 7.95
N VAL A 69 -14.20 1.26 7.43
CA VAL A 69 -15.35 2.05 7.89
C VAL A 69 -15.67 1.72 9.34
N GLU A 70 -15.65 0.44 9.69
CA GLU A 70 -15.89 0.01 11.07
C GLU A 70 -14.81 0.53 12.03
N ALA A 71 -13.53 0.32 11.71
CA ALA A 71 -12.44 0.81 12.56
C ALA A 71 -12.47 2.34 12.71
N ARG A 72 -12.75 3.06 11.61
CA ARG A 72 -12.86 4.53 11.64
C ARG A 72 -14.07 5.00 12.44
N TRP A 73 -15.17 4.24 12.42
CA TRP A 73 -16.35 4.53 13.23
C TRP A 73 -16.03 4.38 14.72
N GLN A 74 -15.37 3.30 15.12
CA GLN A 74 -14.95 3.08 16.51
C GLN A 74 -14.02 4.21 17.00
N GLU A 75 -13.06 4.65 16.18
CA GLU A 75 -12.20 5.80 16.49
C GLU A 75 -13.01 7.10 16.67
N THR A 76 -13.98 7.34 15.79
CA THR A 76 -14.87 8.51 15.85
C THR A 76 -15.69 8.53 17.14
N VAL A 77 -16.27 7.39 17.51
CA VAL A 77 -17.07 7.24 18.73
C VAL A 77 -16.19 7.39 19.97
N ALA A 78 -14.98 6.83 19.96
CA ALA A 78 -14.04 6.95 21.07
C ALA A 78 -13.57 8.39 21.29
N GLU A 79 -13.39 9.16 20.22
CA GLU A 79 -13.04 10.59 20.31
C GLU A 79 -14.24 11.44 20.78
N GLY A 80 -15.45 11.14 20.28
CA GLY A 80 -16.70 11.77 20.73
C GLY A 80 -16.81 13.28 20.47
N SER A 81 -15.91 13.85 19.66
CA SER A 81 -15.82 15.28 19.37
C SER A 81 -16.68 15.68 18.16
N TYR A 82 -17.09 16.95 18.07
CA TYR A 82 -17.81 17.46 16.89
C TYR A 82 -16.97 17.25 15.62
N ASP A 83 -15.67 17.54 15.69
CA ASP A 83 -14.78 17.45 14.53
C ASP A 83 -14.54 16.01 14.09
N ALA A 84 -14.52 15.04 15.02
CA ALA A 84 -14.46 13.62 14.68
C ALA A 84 -15.67 13.18 13.86
N TYR A 85 -16.89 13.50 14.33
CA TYR A 85 -18.13 13.14 13.62
C TYR A 85 -18.28 13.89 12.30
N ASP A 86 -17.92 15.19 12.23
CA ASP A 86 -17.92 15.95 10.97
C ASP A 86 -16.92 15.38 9.96
N SER A 87 -15.69 15.06 10.41
CA SER A 87 -14.68 14.43 9.57
C SER A 87 -15.14 13.07 9.05
N PHE A 88 -15.75 12.24 9.90
CA PHE A 88 -16.29 10.94 9.51
C PHE A 88 -17.34 11.08 8.41
N LEU A 89 -18.29 12.01 8.57
CA LEU A 89 -19.32 12.27 7.56
C LEU A 89 -18.72 12.78 6.25
N ARG A 90 -17.73 13.66 6.30
CA ARG A 90 -17.08 14.21 5.10
C ARG A 90 -16.26 13.17 4.35
N GLU A 91 -15.55 12.30 5.06
CA GLU A 91 -14.78 11.22 4.47
C GLU A 91 -15.67 10.08 3.97
N GLY A 92 -16.67 9.65 4.76
CA GLY A 92 -17.53 8.51 4.48
C GLY A 92 -18.67 8.78 3.49
N LEU A 93 -19.28 9.97 3.52
CA LEU A 93 -20.38 10.35 2.61
C LEU A 93 -19.92 11.18 1.40
N GLY A 94 -18.73 11.78 1.48
CA GLY A 94 -18.13 12.52 0.36
C GLY A 94 -17.72 11.61 -0.80
N ALA A 95 -17.39 10.36 -0.52
CA ALA A 95 -17.14 9.32 -1.51
C ALA A 95 -18.46 8.73 -2.06
N ARG A 96 -19.34 9.58 -2.61
CA ARG A 96 -20.65 9.19 -3.18
C ARG A 96 -20.60 8.09 -4.27
N ASN A 97 -19.41 7.70 -4.71
CA ASN A 97 -19.23 6.74 -5.80
C ASN A 97 -18.56 5.43 -5.37
N GLU A 98 -18.20 5.23 -4.09
CA GLU A 98 -17.34 4.10 -3.70
C GLU A 98 -17.90 3.16 -2.63
N GLY A 99 -19.16 3.33 -2.22
CA GLY A 99 -19.86 2.35 -1.36
C GLY A 99 -19.33 2.22 0.07
N LEU A 100 -18.59 3.22 0.56
CA LEU A 100 -18.00 3.22 1.91
C LEU A 100 -18.98 3.63 3.02
N GLY A 101 -20.19 4.10 2.68
CA GLY A 101 -21.12 4.64 3.68
C GLY A 101 -22.11 3.61 4.19
N ASN A 102 -22.04 3.25 5.47
CA ASN A 102 -23.19 2.67 6.18
C ASN A 102 -24.18 3.81 6.49
N GLU A 103 -25.39 3.75 5.91
CA GLU A 103 -26.44 4.76 6.11
C GLU A 103 -26.78 4.98 7.58
N GLU A 104 -26.70 3.91 8.38
CA GLU A 104 -26.95 3.96 9.81
C GLU A 104 -25.92 4.83 10.54
N TYR A 105 -24.64 4.68 10.22
CA TYR A 105 -23.57 5.52 10.81
C TYR A 105 -23.76 6.98 10.42
N GLY A 106 -24.17 7.25 9.17
CA GLY A 106 -24.53 8.60 8.74
C GLY A 106 -25.66 9.21 9.56
N ARG A 107 -26.70 8.42 9.89
CA ARG A 107 -27.82 8.86 10.76
C ARG A 107 -27.33 9.17 12.17
N ILE A 108 -26.58 8.26 12.79
CA ILE A 108 -26.08 8.42 14.16
C ILE A 108 -25.15 9.64 14.26
N CYS A 109 -24.26 9.85 13.29
CA CYS A 109 -23.39 11.04 13.27
C CYS A 109 -24.19 12.35 13.25
N ARG A 110 -25.24 12.43 12.41
CA ARG A 110 -26.08 13.64 12.31
C ARG A 110 -26.84 13.92 13.61
N GLU A 111 -27.32 12.87 14.27
CA GLU A 111 -27.96 12.97 15.58
C GLU A 111 -26.97 13.43 16.66
N ARG A 112 -25.75 12.90 16.67
CA ARG A 112 -24.71 13.35 17.62
C ARG A 112 -24.28 14.80 17.37
N LEU A 113 -24.07 15.18 16.11
CA LEU A 113 -23.69 16.54 15.74
C LEU A 113 -24.74 17.59 16.10
N SER A 114 -26.05 17.25 16.15
CA SER A 114 -27.07 18.20 16.59
C SER A 114 -27.02 18.47 18.09
N THR A 115 -26.43 17.57 18.88
CA THR A 115 -26.24 17.72 20.33
C THR A 115 -24.90 18.34 20.72
N LEU A 116 -23.90 18.24 19.84
CA LEU A 116 -22.58 18.80 20.07
C LEU A 116 -22.52 20.26 19.62
N THR A 117 -21.90 21.12 20.42
CA THR A 117 -21.68 22.51 20.01
C THR A 117 -20.52 22.56 19.01
N PRO A 118 -20.72 23.20 17.84
CA PRO A 118 -19.63 23.37 16.88
C PRO A 118 -18.52 24.23 17.51
N PRO A 119 -17.23 23.90 17.32
CA PRO A 119 -16.16 24.76 17.80
C PRO A 119 -16.25 26.13 17.12
N PRO A 120 -15.97 27.23 17.85
CA PRO A 120 -16.06 28.58 17.33
C PRO A 120 -15.18 28.73 16.09
N LYS A 121 -15.68 29.47 15.09
CA LYS A 121 -14.99 29.64 13.78
C LYS A 121 -13.54 30.17 13.90
N ALA A 122 -13.22 30.86 14.99
CA ALA A 122 -11.87 31.38 15.25
C ALA A 122 -10.88 30.25 15.57
N GLU A 123 -11.29 29.25 16.35
CA GLU A 123 -10.44 28.09 16.70
C GLU A 123 -10.18 27.20 15.48
N ARG A 124 -11.19 27.01 14.61
CA ARG A 124 -11.01 26.23 13.36
C ARG A 124 -9.96 26.82 12.41
N LYS A 125 -9.79 28.16 12.41
CA LYS A 125 -8.75 28.82 11.61
C LYS A 125 -7.37 28.69 12.25
N ALA A 126 -7.29 28.75 13.58
CA ALA A 126 -6.04 28.60 14.32
C ALA A 126 -5.51 27.16 14.28
N GLU A 127 -6.40 26.17 14.34
CA GLU A 127 -5.99 24.76 14.29
C GLU A 127 -5.48 24.38 12.89
N LYS A 128 -6.17 24.83 11.83
CA LYS A 128 -5.71 24.64 10.45
C LYS A 128 -4.37 25.33 10.17
N SER A 129 -4.11 26.51 10.74
CA SER A 129 -2.80 27.16 10.61
C SER A 129 -1.71 26.49 11.45
N SER A 130 -2.06 25.89 12.59
CA SER A 130 -1.09 25.20 13.45
C SER A 130 -0.68 23.81 12.95
N ALA A 131 -1.61 23.10 12.29
CA ALA A 131 -1.33 21.82 11.65
C ALA A 131 -0.42 21.98 10.42
N ASP A 132 -0.63 23.04 9.62
CA ASP A 132 0.30 23.39 8.53
C ASP A 132 1.64 23.94 9.06
N ALA A 133 1.63 24.70 10.17
CA ALA A 133 2.84 25.31 10.74
C ALA A 133 3.79 24.34 11.47
N ARG A 134 3.38 23.10 11.77
CA ARG A 134 4.22 22.12 12.48
C ARG A 134 4.78 21.00 11.61
N SER A 135 4.65 21.09 10.29
CA SER A 135 5.31 20.14 9.40
C SER A 135 6.80 20.48 9.23
N ILE A 136 7.56 20.42 10.33
CA ILE A 136 9.03 20.47 10.28
C ILE A 136 9.48 19.29 9.40
N TRP A 137 10.15 19.59 8.30
CA TRP A 137 10.61 18.60 7.34
C TRP A 137 12.13 18.59 7.33
N ARG A 138 12.72 17.42 7.02
CA ARG A 138 14.17 17.25 7.07
C ARG A 138 14.76 17.30 5.67
N CYS A 139 15.81 18.09 5.50
CA CYS A 139 16.53 18.17 4.23
C CYS A 139 17.10 16.80 3.83
N GLY A 140 16.77 16.30 2.64
CA GLY A 140 17.27 15.01 2.15
C GLY A 140 18.80 14.93 2.04
N ARG A 141 19.50 16.07 1.94
CA ARG A 141 20.96 16.13 1.79
C ARG A 141 21.70 16.17 3.12
N CYS A 142 21.29 17.02 4.06
CA CYS A 142 22.00 17.25 5.31
C CYS A 142 21.21 16.90 6.58
N ARG A 143 19.95 16.47 6.42
CA ARG A 143 19.00 16.14 7.49
C ARG A 143 18.67 17.28 8.47
N ALA A 144 19.11 18.50 8.20
CA ALA A 144 18.70 19.68 8.95
C ALA A 144 17.17 19.84 8.89
N GLU A 145 16.60 20.24 10.01
CA GLU A 145 15.19 20.60 10.11
C GLU A 145 14.95 21.92 9.39
N VAL A 146 13.90 21.95 8.57
CA VAL A 146 13.55 23.06 7.71
C VAL A 146 12.08 23.38 7.96
N ASP A 147 11.78 24.65 8.17
CA ASP A 147 10.40 25.09 8.31
C ASP A 147 9.69 25.09 6.94
N PRO A 148 8.38 24.82 6.92
CA PRO A 148 7.59 24.93 5.70
C PRO A 148 7.63 26.38 5.18
N GLY A 149 8.06 26.57 3.92
CA GLY A 149 8.18 27.88 3.27
C GLY A 149 9.59 28.27 2.83
N HIS A 150 10.63 27.59 3.30
CA HIS A 150 12.00 27.81 2.80
C HIS A 150 12.20 27.13 1.43
N THR A 151 12.74 27.88 0.47
CA THR A 151 13.16 27.37 -0.85
C THR A 151 14.61 26.90 -0.88
N ILE A 152 15.36 27.14 0.20
CA ILE A 152 16.77 26.77 0.36
C ILE A 152 16.97 26.19 1.77
N CYS A 153 17.68 25.09 1.88
CA CYS A 153 18.01 24.49 3.17
C CYS A 153 19.00 25.38 3.96
N PRO A 154 18.69 25.77 5.21
CA PRO A 154 19.59 26.57 6.03
C PRO A 154 20.89 25.85 6.42
N GLY A 155 20.87 24.52 6.51
CA GLY A 155 22.04 23.74 6.91
C GLY A 155 23.07 23.51 5.81
N CYS A 156 22.65 23.35 4.55
CA CYS A 156 23.56 22.98 3.46
C CYS A 156 23.43 23.81 2.18
N GLY A 157 22.54 24.81 2.15
CA GLY A 157 22.33 25.67 0.98
C GLY A 157 21.69 24.97 -0.23
N ALA A 158 21.24 23.72 -0.10
CA ALA A 158 20.57 23.02 -1.19
C ALA A 158 19.24 23.74 -1.52
N ARG A 159 19.07 24.12 -2.79
CA ARG A 159 17.79 24.63 -3.32
C ARG A 159 16.79 23.49 -3.44
N PHE A 160 15.60 23.68 -2.91
CA PHE A 160 14.48 22.79 -3.14
C PHE A 160 13.91 23.14 -4.51
N THR A 161 14.15 22.27 -5.50
CA THR A 161 13.45 22.38 -6.77
C THR A 161 11.98 22.12 -6.48
N ASN A 162 11.10 23.04 -6.87
CA ASN A 162 9.66 23.07 -6.57
C ASN A 162 8.87 21.81 -7.01
N THR A 163 9.54 20.82 -7.59
CA THR A 163 9.05 19.48 -7.93
C THR A 163 9.23 18.45 -6.80
N GLN A 164 10.02 18.76 -5.77
CA GLN A 164 10.10 18.00 -4.52
C GLN A 164 9.24 18.74 -3.50
N GLY A 165 7.92 18.56 -3.60
CA GLY A 165 6.97 19.05 -2.62
C GLY A 165 7.22 18.50 -1.20
N PRO A 166 6.39 18.87 -0.21
CA PRO A 166 6.46 18.37 1.16
C PRO A 166 6.62 16.85 1.20
N PRO A 167 7.20 16.28 2.28
CA PRO A 167 7.64 14.87 2.35
C PRO A 167 6.62 13.94 1.72
N ARG A 168 7.13 13.00 0.92
CA ARG A 168 6.34 12.13 0.04
C ARG A 168 5.10 11.62 0.77
N ARG A 169 3.98 11.61 0.03
CA ARG A 169 2.64 11.22 0.49
C ARG A 169 2.69 9.99 1.42
N PRO A 170 1.71 9.82 2.33
CA PRO A 170 1.62 8.67 3.23
C PRO A 170 1.78 7.28 2.56
N GLU A 171 1.63 7.21 1.23
CA GLU A 171 2.00 6.08 0.37
C GLU A 171 3.43 5.55 0.57
N GLU A 172 4.45 6.39 0.83
CA GLU A 172 5.83 5.91 1.03
C GLU A 172 6.04 5.33 2.44
N LYS A 173 5.28 5.78 3.45
CA LYS A 173 5.31 5.20 4.80
C LYS A 173 4.68 3.80 4.83
N ALA A 174 3.77 3.48 3.91
CA ALA A 174 3.15 2.14 3.85
C ALA A 174 4.20 1.03 3.66
N TYR A 175 5.24 1.29 2.84
CA TYR A 175 6.36 0.37 2.67
C TYR A 175 7.25 0.26 3.92
N ASP A 176 7.43 1.36 4.65
CA ASP A 176 8.23 1.40 5.87
C ASP A 176 7.56 0.64 7.05
N TYR A 177 6.21 0.60 7.07
CA TYR A 177 5.44 -0.23 8.00
C TYR A 177 5.47 -1.73 7.65
N LEU A 178 5.67 -2.09 6.39
CA LEU A 178 5.86 -3.48 5.96
C LEU A 178 7.31 -3.94 6.19
N ALA A 179 8.29 -3.06 6.05
CA ALA A 179 9.71 -3.36 6.26
C ALA A 179 10.11 -3.56 7.74
N LYS A 180 9.33 -3.03 8.70
CA LYS A 180 9.57 -3.22 10.15
C LYS A 180 8.99 -4.51 10.71
N GLY A 181 8.01 -5.11 10.05
CA GLY A 181 7.75 -6.54 10.25
C GLY A 181 8.83 -7.31 9.50
N ASN A 182 9.38 -8.39 10.05
CA ASN A 182 10.38 -9.25 9.42
C ASN A 182 9.88 -9.98 8.14
N ILE A 183 9.00 -9.37 7.35
CA ILE A 183 8.53 -9.85 6.06
C ILE A 183 9.57 -9.39 5.04
N PHE A 184 10.56 -10.24 4.78
CA PHE A 184 11.45 -10.07 3.64
C PHE A 184 10.60 -10.20 2.37
N VAL A 185 10.21 -9.07 1.78
CA VAL A 185 9.70 -9.02 0.42
C VAL A 185 10.88 -9.33 -0.48
N VAL A 186 11.11 -10.61 -0.75
CA VAL A 186 12.07 -11.02 -1.78
C VAL A 186 11.52 -10.48 -3.09
N PRO A 187 12.24 -9.59 -3.78
CA PRO A 187 11.75 -9.03 -5.03
C PRO A 187 11.43 -10.17 -5.99
N LEU A 188 10.26 -10.14 -6.62
CA LEU A 188 9.86 -11.03 -7.73
C LEU A 188 11.02 -11.41 -8.68
N PRO A 189 11.91 -10.49 -9.11
CA PRO A 189 13.05 -10.86 -9.96
C PRO A 189 14.06 -11.83 -9.30
N VAL A 190 14.27 -11.77 -7.99
CA VAL A 190 15.18 -12.70 -7.28
C VAL A 190 14.59 -14.10 -7.22
N TYR A 191 13.29 -14.22 -6.93
CA TYR A 191 12.61 -15.51 -6.95
C TYR A 191 12.64 -16.13 -8.36
N PHE A 192 12.39 -15.32 -9.39
CA PHE A 192 12.46 -15.76 -10.78
C PHE A 192 13.88 -16.26 -11.16
N MET A 193 14.93 -15.56 -10.72
CA MET A 193 16.32 -15.99 -10.95
C MET A 193 16.62 -17.34 -10.30
N VAL A 194 16.18 -17.56 -9.06
CA VAL A 194 16.38 -18.84 -8.36
C VAL A 194 15.61 -19.98 -9.04
N ALA A 195 14.34 -19.75 -9.39
CA ALA A 195 13.52 -20.73 -10.09
C ALA A 195 14.12 -21.12 -11.45
N MET A 196 14.55 -20.14 -12.27
CA MET A 196 15.22 -20.40 -13.54
C MET A 196 16.54 -21.17 -13.35
N SER A 197 17.32 -20.83 -12.32
CA SER A 197 18.57 -21.54 -12.02
C SER A 197 18.33 -23.02 -11.68
N LEU A 198 17.28 -23.33 -10.93
CA LEU A 198 16.90 -24.71 -10.62
C LEU A 198 16.44 -25.48 -11.86
N VAL A 199 15.61 -24.87 -12.72
CA VAL A 199 15.16 -25.48 -13.98
C VAL A 199 16.37 -25.79 -14.88
N ILE A 200 17.30 -24.86 -14.99
CA ILE A 200 18.55 -25.04 -15.75
C ILE A 200 19.37 -26.20 -15.16
N ALA A 201 19.54 -26.26 -13.84
CA ALA A 201 20.29 -27.32 -13.18
C ALA A 201 19.68 -28.71 -13.42
N VAL A 202 18.36 -28.85 -13.30
CA VAL A 202 17.63 -30.10 -13.55
C VAL A 202 17.76 -30.53 -15.01
N TYR A 203 17.66 -29.58 -15.96
CA TYR A 203 17.84 -29.84 -17.38
C TYR A 203 19.23 -30.40 -17.67
N TYR A 204 20.29 -29.75 -17.16
CA TYR A 204 21.66 -30.21 -17.38
C TYR A 204 21.93 -31.55 -16.71
N TRP A 205 21.39 -31.80 -15.52
CA TRP A 205 21.49 -33.09 -14.85
C TRP A 205 20.85 -34.21 -15.68
N ALA A 206 19.61 -34.02 -16.14
CA ALA A 206 18.89 -35.01 -16.95
C ALA A 206 19.63 -35.29 -18.28
N ARG A 207 20.11 -34.24 -18.95
CA ARG A 207 20.91 -34.35 -20.18
C ARG A 207 22.20 -35.13 -19.95
N SER A 208 22.90 -34.86 -18.85
CA SER A 208 24.15 -35.57 -18.50
C SER A 208 23.92 -37.08 -18.28
N ARG A 209 22.76 -37.45 -17.72
CA ARG A 209 22.40 -38.84 -17.47
C ARG A 209 22.07 -39.58 -18.77
N PHE A 210 21.32 -38.94 -19.65
CA PHE A 210 20.99 -39.48 -20.96
C PHE A 210 22.24 -39.76 -21.81
N LEU A 211 23.18 -38.80 -21.84
CA LEU A 211 24.45 -38.98 -22.57
C LEU A 211 25.31 -40.12 -22.00
N ARG A 212 25.24 -40.39 -20.69
CA ARG A 212 25.90 -41.55 -20.08
C ARG A 212 25.26 -42.87 -20.50
N GLN A 213 23.93 -42.92 -20.64
CA GLN A 213 23.22 -44.11 -21.11
C GLN A 213 23.51 -44.45 -22.59
N GLN A 214 23.78 -43.46 -23.44
CA GLN A 214 24.13 -43.73 -24.85
C GLN A 214 25.57 -44.20 -25.06
N ARG A 215 26.44 -44.06 -24.07
CA ARG A 215 27.84 -44.50 -24.14
C ARG A 215 28.09 -45.89 -23.54
N ALA A 216 27.11 -46.40 -22.78
CA ALA A 216 27.13 -47.75 -22.21
C ALA A 216 26.47 -48.72 -23.18
#